data_AF-A0A5P9GYR8-F1
#
_entry.id   AF-A0A5P9GYR8-F1
#
_cell.length_a   1.000
_cell.length_b   1.000
_cell.length_c   1.000
_cell.angle_alpha   90.00
_cell.angle_beta   90.00
_cell.angle_gamma   90.00
#
_symmetry.space_group_name_H-M   'P 1'
#
loop_
_entity.id
_entity.type
_entity.pdbx_description
1 polymer ?
#
loop_
_entity_poly.entity_id
_entity_poly.type
_entity_poly.pdbx_seq_one_letter_code
_entity_poly.pdbx_strand_id
1 'polypeptide(L)'
;MTQENSRQLRTRHGDWISPQELQEVLAEEGYSCSERVNFLNSVLTDLAAESAEPGAPDRKAAALLAEVRRILEDEQDKYGRRPMAEDLP
;
A
#
# COMPACT_ATOMS: atom_id res chain seq x y z
N MET A 1 -11.67 -11.26 5.68
CA MET A 1 -11.93 -9.84 5.97
C MET A 1 -10.81 -9.04 5.32
N THR A 2 -10.95 -8.65 4.06
CA THR A 2 -9.81 -8.03 3.32
C THR A 2 -10.24 -7.07 2.21
N GLN A 3 -11.53 -6.72 2.12
CA GLN A 3 -12.06 -5.91 1.01
C GLN A 3 -12.37 -4.45 1.41
N GLU A 4 -12.28 -4.10 2.70
CA GLU A 4 -12.71 -2.77 3.18
C GLU A 4 -11.56 -1.77 3.38
N ASN A 5 -10.30 -2.22 3.37
CA ASN A 5 -9.16 -1.36 3.68
C ASN A 5 -8.83 -0.37 2.55
N SER A 6 -8.95 -0.78 1.29
CA SER A 6 -8.67 0.09 0.14
C SER A 6 -9.74 1.17 -0.09
N ARG A 7 -10.95 1.03 0.51
CA ARG A 7 -11.99 2.09 0.47
C ARG A 7 -11.52 3.39 1.10
N GLN A 8 -10.61 3.32 2.07
CA GLN A 8 -10.03 4.50 2.71
C GLN A 8 -9.11 5.29 1.77
N LEU A 9 -8.63 4.66 0.69
CA LEU A 9 -7.76 5.28 -0.31
C LEU A 9 -8.51 5.75 -1.56
N ARG A 10 -9.84 5.89 -1.44
CA ARG A 10 -10.68 6.50 -2.47
C ARG A 10 -11.18 7.85 -2.00
N THR A 11 -11.06 8.83 -2.87
CA THR A 11 -11.72 10.12 -2.71
C THR A 11 -13.23 9.95 -2.77
N ARG A 12 -13.98 10.98 -2.33
CA ARG A 12 -15.45 11.01 -2.41
C ARG A 12 -16.01 10.84 -3.82
N HIS A 13 -15.19 11.08 -4.84
CA HIS A 13 -15.54 10.95 -6.25
C HIS A 13 -15.27 9.54 -6.81
N GLY A 14 -14.66 8.64 -6.02
CA GLY A 14 -14.27 7.30 -6.46
C GLY A 14 -12.88 7.22 -7.08
N ASP A 15 -12.16 8.33 -7.20
CA ASP A 15 -10.77 8.35 -7.64
C ASP A 15 -9.82 7.87 -6.54
N TRP A 16 -8.67 7.32 -6.93
CA TRP A 16 -7.56 7.05 -6.02
C TRP A 16 -7.01 8.33 -5.40
N ILE A 17 -6.67 8.25 -4.11
CA ILE A 17 -5.98 9.33 -3.41
C ILE A 17 -4.55 9.51 -3.93
N SER A 18 -3.94 10.63 -3.59
CA SER A 18 -2.58 10.95 -3.99
C SER A 18 -1.54 10.16 -3.15
N PRO A 19 -0.31 9.96 -3.66
CA PRO A 19 0.79 9.39 -2.89
C PRO A 19 1.04 10.07 -1.54
N GLN A 20 0.87 11.40 -1.49
CA GLN A 20 0.99 12.18 -0.26
C GLN A 20 -0.10 11.82 0.76
N GLU A 21 -1.36 11.74 0.32
CA GLU A 21 -2.48 11.37 1.19
C GLU A 21 -2.32 9.94 1.73
N LEU A 22 -1.75 9.02 0.94
CA LEU A 22 -1.41 7.68 1.42
C LEU A 22 -0.43 7.74 2.60
N GLN A 23 0.60 8.57 2.52
CA GLN A 23 1.57 8.73 3.61
C GLN A 23 0.90 9.31 4.87
N GLU A 24 -0.03 10.25 4.70
CA GLU A 24 -0.82 10.82 5.81
C GLU A 24 -1.67 9.73 6.49
N VAL A 25 -2.41 8.93 5.72
CA VAL A 25 -3.21 7.80 6.26
C VAL A 25 -2.31 6.82 7.02
N LEU A 26 -1.15 6.47 6.45
CA LEU A 26 -0.20 5.55 7.09
C LEU A 26 0.45 6.11 8.36
N ALA A 27 0.51 7.45 8.49
CA ALA A 27 1.05 8.14 9.65
C ALA A 27 -0.01 8.32 10.75
N GLU A 28 -1.26 8.61 10.39
CA GLU A 28 -2.39 8.81 11.31
C GLU A 28 -2.82 7.52 12.00
N GLU A 29 -2.91 6.41 11.26
CA GLU A 29 -3.44 5.14 11.75
C GLU A 29 -2.48 4.39 12.70
N GLY A 30 -1.21 4.83 12.79
CA GLY A 30 -0.23 4.24 13.70
C GLY A 30 0.07 2.75 13.42
N TYR A 31 -0.13 2.29 12.17
CA TYR A 31 0.06 0.90 11.78
C TYR A 31 1.43 0.35 12.20
N SER A 32 1.45 -0.86 12.78
CA SER A 32 2.69 -1.62 12.92
C SER A 32 3.23 -1.98 11.53
N CYS A 33 4.54 -2.27 11.43
CA CYS A 33 5.17 -2.57 10.14
C CYS A 33 4.48 -3.71 9.39
N SER A 34 4.07 -4.78 10.09
CA SER A 34 3.33 -5.90 9.48
C SER A 34 1.91 -5.52 9.03
N GLU A 35 1.22 -4.66 9.78
CA GLU A 35 -0.09 -4.14 9.38
C GLU A 35 0.02 -3.23 8.15
N ARG A 36 1.04 -2.37 8.12
CA ARG A 36 1.33 -1.50 6.97
C ARG A 36 1.60 -2.32 5.72
N VAL A 37 2.41 -3.38 5.81
CA VAL A 37 2.68 -4.29 4.69
C VAL A 37 1.41 -5.02 4.21
N ASN A 38 0.59 -5.55 5.13
CA ASN A 38 -0.66 -6.22 4.77
C ASN A 38 -1.68 -5.26 4.12
N PHE A 39 -1.77 -4.04 4.64
CA PHE A 39 -2.59 -2.98 4.09
C PHE A 39 -2.14 -2.63 2.66
N LEU A 40 -0.86 -2.32 2.48
CA LEU A 40 -0.29 -1.94 1.18
C LEU A 40 -0.40 -3.06 0.13
N ASN A 41 -0.25 -4.32 0.52
CA ASN A 41 -0.48 -5.47 -0.38
C ASN A 41 -1.94 -5.58 -0.82
N SER A 42 -2.89 -5.28 0.06
CA SER A 42 -4.32 -5.26 -0.30
C SER A 42 -4.58 -4.16 -1.34
N VAL A 43 -3.99 -2.98 -1.14
CA VAL A 43 -4.08 -1.84 -2.07
C VAL A 43 -3.45 -2.14 -3.42
N LEU A 44 -2.29 -2.81 -3.47
CA LEU A 44 -1.69 -3.29 -4.71
C LEU A 44 -2.62 -4.22 -5.49
N THR A 45 -3.33 -5.10 -4.77
CA THR A 45 -4.25 -6.07 -5.38
C THR A 45 -5.43 -5.36 -6.05
N ASP A 46 -6.03 -4.37 -5.37
CA ASP A 46 -7.12 -3.55 -5.93
C ASP A 46 -6.64 -2.71 -7.13
N LEU A 47 -5.47 -2.05 -7.03
CA LEU A 47 -4.90 -1.27 -8.12
C LEU A 47 -4.60 -2.13 -9.36
N ALA A 48 -4.10 -3.36 -9.15
CA ALA A 48 -3.83 -4.31 -10.23
C ALA A 48 -5.13 -4.81 -10.88
N ALA A 49 -6.18 -5.04 -10.09
CA ALA A 49 -7.48 -5.47 -10.59
C ALA A 49 -8.13 -4.40 -11.48
N GLU A 50 -8.10 -3.12 -11.07
CA GLU A 50 -8.61 -2.02 -11.89
C GLU A 50 -7.76 -1.73 -13.12
N SER A 51 -6.43 -1.85 -13.02
CA SER A 51 -5.54 -1.66 -14.17
C SER A 51 -5.73 -2.75 -15.24
N ALA A 52 -6.32 -3.89 -14.88
CA ALA A 52 -6.67 -4.95 -15.81
C ALA A 52 -7.99 -4.68 -16.56
N GLU A 53 -8.80 -3.71 -16.10
CA GLU A 53 -10.03 -3.32 -16.80
C GLU A 53 -9.72 -2.44 -18.02
N PRO A 54 -10.44 -2.61 -19.14
CA PRO A 54 -10.21 -1.84 -20.36
C PRO A 54 -10.66 -0.38 -20.18
N GLY A 55 -9.69 0.46 -19.83
CA GLY A 55 -9.78 1.91 -19.69
C GLY A 55 -8.38 2.43 -19.42
N ALA A 56 -8.02 3.62 -19.90
CA ALA A 56 -6.67 4.14 -19.67
C ALA A 56 -6.39 4.19 -18.16
N PRO A 57 -5.25 3.64 -17.67
CA PRO A 57 -4.96 3.65 -16.25
C PRO A 57 -4.91 5.10 -15.79
N ASP A 58 -5.70 5.41 -14.76
CA ASP A 58 -5.74 6.76 -14.22
C ASP A 58 -4.33 7.16 -13.78
N ARG A 59 -3.88 8.35 -14.19
CA ARG A 59 -2.50 8.81 -13.91
C ARG A 59 -2.21 8.81 -12.41
N LYS A 60 -3.24 8.98 -11.57
CA LYS A 60 -3.12 8.86 -10.11
C LYS A 60 -2.98 7.42 -9.65
N ALA A 61 -3.71 6.48 -10.25
CA ALA A 61 -3.56 5.04 -9.94
C ALA A 61 -2.13 4.56 -10.21
N ALA A 62 -1.53 4.97 -11.33
CA ALA A 62 -0.15 4.64 -11.66
C ALA A 62 0.86 5.28 -10.68
N ALA A 63 0.65 6.54 -10.29
CA ALA A 63 1.49 7.22 -9.30
C ALA A 63 1.36 6.59 -7.91
N LEU A 64 0.14 6.21 -7.51
CA LEU A 64 -0.14 5.54 -6.25
C LEU A 64 0.50 4.15 -6.21
N LEU A 65 0.41 3.39 -7.31
CA LEU A 65 1.06 2.09 -7.44
C LEU A 65 2.59 2.19 -7.22
N ALA A 66 3.22 3.20 -7.82
CA ALA A 66 4.66 3.44 -7.66
C ALA A 66 5.03 3.78 -6.20
N GLU A 67 4.23 4.61 -5.54
CA GLU A 67 4.45 4.96 -4.13
C GLU A 67 4.24 3.75 -3.20
N VAL A 68 3.16 2.98 -3.39
CA VAL A 68 2.87 1.78 -2.59
C VAL A 68 4.02 0.77 -2.70
N ARG A 69 4.57 0.56 -3.90
CA ARG A 69 5.76 -0.28 -4.09
C ARG A 69 6.98 0.27 -3.35
N ARG A 70 7.25 1.57 -3.47
CA ARG A 70 8.37 2.21 -2.78
C ARG A 70 8.29 2.02 -1.27
N ILE A 71 7.11 2.21 -0.67
CA ILE A 71 6.91 2.03 0.78
C ILE A 71 7.10 0.55 1.15
N LEU A 72 6.55 -0.39 0.37
CA LEU A 72 6.73 -1.82 0.62
C LEU A 72 8.20 -2.24 0.54
N GLU A 73 8.97 -1.70 -0.41
CA GLU A 73 10.40 -1.94 -0.51
C GLU A 73 11.15 -1.37 0.69
N ASP A 74 10.82 -0.14 1.12
CA ASP A 74 11.43 0.50 2.29
C ASP A 74 11.11 -0.23 3.59
N GLU A 75 9.86 -0.66 3.80
CA GLU A 75 9.47 -1.45 4.97
C GLU A 75 10.10 -2.84 4.95
N GLN A 76 10.25 -3.48 3.78
CA GLN A 76 10.97 -4.74 3.63
C GLN A 76 12.48 -4.61 3.82
N ASP A 77 13.12 -3.51 3.39
CA ASP A 77 14.55 -3.26 3.66
C ASP A 77 14.80 -3.05 5.15
N LYS A 78 13.95 -2.23 5.81
CA LYS A 78 13.97 -2.04 7.26
C LYS A 78 13.82 -3.36 8.03
N TYR A 79 12.95 -4.25 7.55
CA TYR A 79 12.72 -5.55 8.17
C TYR A 79 13.79 -6.59 7.81
N GLY A 80 14.29 -6.58 6.57
CA GLY A 80 15.37 -7.44 6.08
C GLY A 80 16.73 -7.10 6.69
N ARG A 81 16.91 -5.86 7.15
CA ARG A 81 18.02 -5.45 8.04
C ARG A 81 17.83 -5.81 9.50
N ARG A 82 16.65 -6.28 9.93
CA ARG A 82 16.53 -6.94 11.24
C ARG A 82 17.28 -8.26 11.08
N PRO A 83 18.43 -8.47 11.74
CA PRO A 83 19.10 -9.75 11.64
C PRO A 83 18.11 -10.81 12.11
N MET A 84 17.76 -11.76 11.23
CA MET A 84 17.37 -13.10 11.66
C MET A 84 18.60 -13.75 12.30
N ALA A 85 19.00 -13.24 13.46
CA ALA A 85 19.85 -13.91 14.39
C ALA A 85 19.00 -14.06 15.65
N GLU A 86 18.96 -15.27 16.18
CA GLU A 86 18.13 -15.71 17.33
C GLU A 86 16.78 -16.33 16.95
N ASP A 87 16.82 -17.45 16.22
CA ASP A 87 16.24 -18.68 16.76
C ASP A 87 16.97 -19.90 16.17
N LEU A 88 17.96 -20.39 16.92
CA LEU A 88 18.57 -21.71 16.73
C LEU A 88 18.31 -22.48 18.03
N PRO A 89 17.45 -23.50 18.02
CA PRO A 89 17.63 -24.68 18.86
C PRO A 89 18.64 -25.66 18.22
#